data_AF-A0A2V7KQT4-F1
#
_entry.id   AF-A0A2V7KQT4-F1
#
_cell.length_a   1.000
_cell.length_b   1.000
_cell.length_c   1.000
_cell.angle_alpha   90.00
_cell.angle_beta   90.00
_cell.angle_gamma   90.00
#
_symmetry.space_group_name_H-M   'P 1'
#
loop_
_entity.id
_entity.type
_entity.pdbx_description
1 polymer ?
#
loop_
_entity_poly.entity_id
_entity_poly.type
_entity_poly.pdbx_seq_one_letter_code
_entity_poly.pdbx_strand_id
1 'polypeptide(L)'
;MADFSMPRVAVPATLLLAGGGHREGEVYVMERVPQHTGPETPLDMLNRPEAFFPFRPKKDGEGVLLVAKARTVTLTVPRPQAEDSVRLSAAKKATLEITLADGSTLSGWATLELPQHHSRVLDYLNAVAEPFFTIATSDGVLHLVNRAHVLYARPED
;
A
#
# COMPACT_ATOMS: atom_id res chain seq x y z
N MET A 1 9.51 13.04 33.39
CA MET A 1 9.99 12.97 32.00
C MET A 1 8.75 12.95 31.12
N ALA A 2 8.51 13.99 30.33
CA ALA A 2 7.37 14.00 29.41
C ALA A 2 7.67 12.98 28.32
N ASP A 3 6.87 11.92 28.27
CA ASP A 3 6.96 10.89 27.25
C ASP A 3 6.44 11.52 25.95
N PHE A 4 7.36 11.91 25.06
CA PHE A 4 7.02 12.50 23.77
C PHE A 4 6.55 11.38 22.83
N SER A 5 5.36 10.82 23.10
CA SER A 5 4.72 9.92 22.15
C SER A 5 4.16 10.75 20.99
N MET A 6 4.67 10.52 19.78
CA MET A 6 4.07 11.11 18.58
C MET A 6 2.62 10.62 18.43
N PRO A 7 1.66 11.51 18.16
CA PRO A 7 0.28 11.13 17.86
C PRO A 7 0.20 10.17 16.68
N ARG A 8 -0.69 9.17 16.79
CA ARG A 8 -0.89 8.14 15.77
C ARG A 8 -2.36 8.04 15.39
N VAL A 9 -2.62 7.84 14.10
CA VAL A 9 -3.95 7.61 13.54
C VAL A 9 -4.11 6.12 13.23
N ALA A 10 -5.22 5.53 13.66
CA ALA A 10 -5.60 4.18 13.28
C ALA A 10 -6.21 4.20 11.87
N VAL A 11 -5.73 3.30 11.00
CA VAL A 11 -6.27 3.12 9.65
C VAL A 11 -6.76 1.68 9.54
N PRO A 12 -8.05 1.44 9.25
CA PRO A 12 -8.57 0.10 9.05
C PRO A 12 -7.90 -0.54 7.84
N ALA A 13 -7.55 -1.81 7.97
CA ALA A 13 -6.78 -2.53 6.96
C ALA A 13 -7.14 -4.02 6.93
N THR A 14 -7.04 -4.60 5.74
CA THR A 14 -7.06 -6.06 5.53
C THR A 14 -5.68 -6.52 5.10
N LEU A 15 -5.04 -7.34 5.91
CA LEU A 15 -3.70 -7.87 5.71
C LEU A 15 -3.77 -9.25 5.04
N LEU A 16 -3.02 -9.45 3.96
CA LEU A 16 -2.73 -10.76 3.38
C LEU A 16 -1.27 -11.14 3.61
N LEU A 17 -1.03 -12.31 4.20
CA LEU A 17 0.30 -12.84 4.48
C LEU A 17 0.65 -14.00 3.55
N ALA A 18 1.91 -14.12 3.17
CA ALA A 18 2.42 -15.22 2.37
C ALA A 18 2.30 -16.54 3.15
N GLY A 19 1.59 -17.51 2.59
CA GLY A 19 1.27 -18.79 3.26
C GLY A 19 0.31 -18.64 4.44
N GLY A 20 -0.28 -17.45 4.64
CA GLY A 20 -1.30 -17.16 5.64
C GLY A 20 -2.62 -16.73 4.99
N GLY A 21 -3.66 -16.61 5.81
CA GLY A 21 -4.96 -16.08 5.36
C GLY A 21 -5.05 -14.55 5.47
N HIS A 22 -6.20 -14.03 5.03
CA HIS A 22 -6.58 -12.64 5.24
C HIS A 22 -6.87 -12.36 6.73
N ARG A 23 -6.49 -11.17 7.20
CA ARG A 23 -6.78 -10.68 8.56
C ARG A 23 -7.31 -9.26 8.51
N GLU A 24 -8.49 -9.04 9.05
CA GLU A 24 -9.02 -7.69 9.30
C GLU A 24 -8.39 -7.09 10.56
N GLY A 25 -8.15 -5.79 10.54
CA GLY A 25 -7.57 -5.07 11.66
C GLY A 25 -7.26 -3.63 11.32
N GLU A 26 -6.23 -3.10 11.96
CA GLU A 26 -5.79 -1.72 11.82
C GLU A 26 -4.27 -1.61 11.82
N VAL A 27 -3.76 -0.61 11.10
CA VAL A 27 -2.38 -0.13 11.20
C VAL A 27 -2.36 1.26 11.80
N TYR A 28 -1.19 1.68 12.32
CA TYR A 28 -1.03 2.99 12.95
C TYR A 28 0.00 3.82 12.19
N VAL A 29 -0.45 4.95 11.67
CA VAL A 29 0.39 5.91 10.93
C VAL A 29 0.61 7.17 11.78
N MET A 30 1.70 7.89 11.55
CA MET A 30 1.98 9.13 12.26
C MET A 30 1.08 10.26 11.77
N GLU A 31 0.61 11.13 12.67
CA GLU A 31 -0.23 12.29 12.29
C GLU A 31 0.52 13.33 11.44
N ARG A 32 1.86 13.34 11.48
CA ARG A 32 2.71 14.22 10.69
C ARG A 32 4.02 13.53 10.35
N VAL A 33 4.49 13.75 9.12
CA VAL A 33 5.80 13.31 8.66
C VAL A 33 6.57 14.47 8.02
N PRO A 34 7.91 14.51 8.13
CA PRO A 34 8.73 15.53 7.47
C PRO A 34 8.70 15.47 5.93
N GLN A 35 8.40 14.31 5.35
CA GLN A 35 8.54 14.04 3.91
C GLN A 35 7.47 14.75 3.06
N HIS A 36 6.27 14.98 3.59
CA HIS A 36 5.18 15.63 2.86
C HIS A 36 4.16 16.26 3.81
N THR A 37 3.31 17.12 3.25
CA THR A 37 2.23 17.77 3.99
C THR A 37 1.08 16.80 4.20
N GLY A 38 0.89 16.36 5.44
CA GLY A 38 -0.24 15.53 5.84
C GLY A 38 0.12 14.48 6.88
N PRO A 39 -0.85 13.63 7.27
CA PRO A 39 -0.53 12.41 8.00
C PRO A 39 0.28 11.49 7.10
N GLU A 40 1.15 10.71 7.74
CA GLU A 40 1.81 9.61 7.08
C GLU A 40 0.79 8.66 6.44
N THR A 41 1.06 8.20 5.22
CA THR A 41 0.22 7.22 4.56
C THR A 41 0.61 5.80 4.98
N PRO A 42 -0.30 4.82 4.88
CA PRO A 42 0.07 3.42 5.05
C PRO A 42 1.19 2.96 4.10
N LEU A 43 1.35 3.62 2.94
CA LEU A 43 2.44 3.34 1.98
C LEU A 43 3.78 3.79 2.54
N ASP A 44 3.86 5.01 3.06
CA ASP A 44 5.07 5.53 3.72
C ASP A 44 5.49 4.59 4.86
N MET A 45 4.54 4.17 5.71
CA MET A 45 4.78 3.25 6.82
C MET A 45 5.39 1.92 6.34
N LEU A 46 4.84 1.35 5.25
CA LEU A 46 5.33 0.09 4.68
C LEU A 46 6.69 0.26 4.00
N ASN A 47 7.01 1.43 3.46
CA ASN A 47 8.28 1.68 2.77
C ASN A 47 9.39 2.26 3.66
N ARG A 48 9.12 2.52 4.94
CA ARG A 48 10.17 2.80 5.93
C ARG A 48 11.25 1.70 5.98
N PRO A 49 12.49 2.01 6.41
CA PRO A 49 13.58 1.04 6.46
C PRO A 49 13.38 -0.12 7.45
N GLU A 50 12.51 0.00 8.46
CA GLU A 50 12.28 -1.10 9.41
C GLU A 50 11.61 -2.30 8.73
N ALA A 51 12.07 -3.50 9.07
CA ALA A 51 11.58 -4.74 8.45
C ALA A 51 10.18 -5.18 8.93
N PHE A 52 9.67 -4.58 10.02
CA PHE A 52 8.40 -4.92 10.65
C PHE A 52 7.51 -3.69 10.81
N PHE A 53 6.19 -3.89 10.82
CA PHE A 53 5.22 -2.87 11.17
C PHE A 53 4.16 -3.40 12.15
N PRO A 54 3.58 -2.54 13.00
CA PRO A 54 2.53 -2.94 13.92
C PRO A 54 1.18 -3.12 13.19
N PHE A 55 0.50 -4.22 13.47
CA PHE A 55 -0.86 -4.48 13.02
C PHE A 55 -1.69 -4.94 14.21
N ARG A 56 -2.86 -4.33 14.45
CA ARG A 56 -3.80 -4.74 15.48
C ARG A 56 -4.93 -5.53 14.83
N PRO A 57 -5.04 -6.85 15.03
CA PRO A 57 -6.18 -7.61 14.54
C PRO A 57 -7.49 -7.10 15.12
N LYS A 58 -8.57 -7.16 14.34
CA LYS A 58 -9.92 -6.78 14.78
C LYS A 58 -10.51 -7.76 15.80
N LYS A 59 -10.00 -9.00 15.82
CA LYS A 59 -10.49 -10.06 16.71
C LYS A 59 -10.01 -9.80 18.15
N ASP A 60 -10.97 -9.73 19.06
CA ASP A 60 -10.71 -9.44 20.48
C ASP A 60 -9.69 -10.42 21.10
N GLY A 61 -8.78 -9.85 21.91
CA GLY A 61 -7.75 -10.61 22.65
C GLY A 61 -6.46 -10.90 21.88
N GLU A 62 -6.43 -10.73 20.55
CA GLU A 62 -5.20 -10.77 19.77
C GLU A 62 -4.53 -9.39 19.87
N GLY A 63 -3.53 -9.26 20.74
CA GLY A 63 -2.76 -8.01 20.90
C GLY A 63 -2.09 -7.52 19.60
N VAL A 64 -1.33 -6.43 19.69
CA VAL A 64 -0.61 -5.90 18.52
C VAL A 64 0.41 -6.92 18.01
N LEU A 65 0.32 -7.26 16.73
CA LEU A 65 1.28 -8.09 16.01
C LEU A 65 2.38 -7.21 15.40
N LEU A 66 3.62 -7.68 15.46
CA LEU A 66 4.71 -7.13 14.67
C LEU A 66 4.84 -7.96 13.39
N VAL A 67 4.38 -7.41 12.27
CA VAL A 67 4.26 -8.12 11.00
C VAL A 67 5.49 -7.87 10.14
N ALA A 68 6.13 -8.94 9.67
CA ALA A 68 7.27 -8.85 8.78
C ALA A 68 6.83 -8.39 7.38
N LYS A 69 7.38 -7.27 6.90
CA LYS A 69 7.11 -6.72 5.57
C LYS A 69 7.38 -7.73 4.45
N ALA A 70 8.48 -8.49 4.58
CA ALA A 70 8.84 -9.55 3.63
C ALA A 70 7.80 -10.67 3.53
N ARG A 71 6.92 -10.84 4.53
CA ARG A 71 5.84 -11.83 4.53
C ARG A 71 4.47 -11.23 4.21
N THR A 72 4.35 -9.91 4.09
CA THR A 72 3.12 -9.25 3.64
C THR A 72 3.03 -9.32 2.13
N VAL A 73 1.93 -9.87 1.61
CA VAL A 73 1.62 -9.89 0.18
C VAL A 73 0.89 -8.59 -0.19
N THR A 74 -0.19 -8.29 0.54
CA THR A 74 -0.91 -7.02 0.40
C THR A 74 -1.35 -6.48 1.76
N LEU A 75 -1.45 -5.15 1.84
CA LEU A 75 -2.23 -4.46 2.85
C LEU A 75 -3.30 -3.64 2.12
N THR A 76 -4.57 -3.96 2.33
CA THR A 76 -5.68 -3.25 1.67
C THR A 76 -6.28 -2.26 2.65
N VAL A 77 -6.39 -0.99 2.25
CA VAL A 77 -6.93 0.09 3.08
C VAL A 77 -8.01 0.86 2.31
N PRO A 78 -8.94 1.54 2.99
CA PRO A 78 -9.84 2.47 2.32
C PRO A 78 -9.05 3.54 1.59
N ARG A 79 -9.46 3.85 0.35
CA ARG A 79 -8.87 4.95 -0.38
C ARG A 79 -9.28 6.28 0.31
N PRO A 80 -8.33 7.18 0.62
CA PRO A 80 -8.68 8.49 1.16
C PRO A 80 -9.63 9.21 0.19
N GLN A 81 -10.77 9.70 0.70
CA GLN A 81 -11.60 10.68 0.00
C GLN A 81 -10.87 12.02 0.04
N ALA A 82 -9.93 12.26 -0.88
CA ALA A 82 -9.32 13.57 -1.05
C ALA A 82 -10.05 14.37 -2.14
N GLU A 83 -10.39 15.62 -1.82
CA GLU A 83 -11.11 16.64 -2.62
C GLU A 83 -10.38 17.10 -3.90
N ASP A 84 -9.39 16.35 -4.40
CA ASP A 84 -8.50 16.73 -5.49
C ASP A 84 -8.72 15.85 -6.74
N SER A 85 -9.98 15.73 -7.16
CA SER A 85 -10.35 15.14 -8.46
C SER A 85 -9.63 15.84 -9.63
N VAL A 86 -9.20 17.09 -9.44
CA VAL A 86 -8.48 17.89 -10.43
C VAL A 86 -6.99 17.51 -10.55
N ARG A 87 -6.28 17.20 -9.45
CA ARG A 87 -4.85 16.81 -9.52
C ARG A 87 -4.63 15.38 -10.00
N LEU A 88 -5.51 14.44 -9.60
CA LEU A 88 -5.49 13.07 -10.12
C LEU A 88 -5.76 12.97 -11.63
N SER A 89 -6.33 14.02 -12.23
CA SER A 89 -6.58 14.08 -13.68
C SER A 89 -5.32 14.31 -14.52
N ALA A 90 -4.24 14.83 -13.92
CA ALA A 90 -2.98 15.11 -14.62
C ALA A 90 -1.98 13.93 -14.60
N ALA A 91 -2.10 13.02 -13.63
CA ALA A 91 -1.29 11.81 -13.58
C ALA A 91 -1.84 10.77 -14.57
N LYS A 92 -0.97 10.17 -15.39
CA LYS A 92 -1.38 9.06 -16.26
C LYS A 92 -1.71 7.86 -15.38
N LYS A 93 -2.92 7.34 -15.50
CA LYS A 93 -3.30 6.04 -14.92
C LYS A 93 -2.87 4.96 -15.90
N ALA A 94 -2.11 3.98 -15.42
CA ALA A 94 -1.90 2.75 -16.17
C ALA A 94 -2.80 1.68 -15.57
N THR A 95 -3.65 1.10 -16.39
CA THR A 95 -4.43 -0.08 -16.02
C THR A 95 -3.53 -1.31 -16.13
N LEU A 96 -3.50 -2.13 -15.10
CA LEU A 96 -2.75 -3.36 -15.09
C LEU A 96 -3.45 -4.44 -14.25
N GLU A 97 -3.24 -5.67 -14.66
CA GLU A 97 -3.51 -6.87 -13.87
C GLU A 97 -2.18 -7.39 -13.31
N ILE A 98 -2.10 -7.62 -12.01
CA ILE A 98 -1.00 -8.35 -11.38
C ILE A 98 -1.44 -9.75 -11.00
N THR A 99 -0.57 -10.72 -11.20
CA THR A 99 -0.70 -12.06 -10.62
C THR A 99 0.24 -12.19 -9.44
N LEU A 100 -0.28 -12.58 -8.29
CA LEU A 100 0.46 -12.79 -7.05
C LEU A 100 1.03 -14.21 -6.99
N ALA A 101 2.00 -14.44 -6.11
CA ALA A 101 2.70 -15.72 -5.97
C ALA A 101 1.79 -16.90 -5.56
N ASP A 102 0.61 -16.64 -4.99
CA ASP A 102 -0.41 -17.64 -4.68
C ASP A 102 -1.36 -17.94 -5.86
N GLY A 103 -1.16 -17.28 -7.00
CA GLY A 103 -1.96 -17.42 -8.21
C GLY A 103 -3.19 -16.51 -8.25
N SER A 104 -3.50 -15.77 -7.19
CA SER A 104 -4.58 -14.77 -7.21
C SER A 104 -4.22 -13.59 -8.10
N THR A 105 -5.23 -12.93 -8.67
CA THR A 105 -5.05 -11.75 -9.51
C THR A 105 -5.66 -10.51 -8.88
N LEU A 106 -5.05 -9.36 -9.17
CA LEU A 106 -5.56 -8.05 -8.80
C LEU A 106 -5.47 -7.12 -10.01
N SER A 107 -6.63 -6.69 -10.51
CA SER A 107 -6.76 -5.69 -11.58
C SER A 107 -7.10 -4.33 -11.00
N GLY A 108 -6.45 -3.29 -11.51
CA GLY A 108 -6.74 -1.92 -11.12
C GLY A 108 -5.85 -0.94 -11.86
N TRP A 109 -5.74 0.27 -11.33
CA TRP A 109 -4.84 1.27 -11.88
C TRP A 109 -3.76 1.68 -10.88
N ALA A 110 -2.55 1.83 -11.40
CA ALA A 110 -1.46 2.52 -10.72
C ALA A 110 -1.44 3.99 -11.17
N THR A 111 -1.27 4.90 -10.22
CA THR A 111 -1.04 6.32 -10.53
C THR A 111 0.44 6.50 -10.87
N LEU A 112 0.73 6.87 -12.13
CA LEU A 112 2.09 7.13 -12.59
C LEU A 112 2.36 8.63 -12.63
N GLU A 113 3.30 9.09 -11.80
CA GLU A 113 3.99 10.36 -12.04
C GLU A 113 5.24 10.08 -12.87
N LEU A 114 5.08 9.85 -14.18
CA LEU A 114 6.22 9.66 -15.08
C LEU A 114 6.26 10.74 -16.18
N PRO A 115 7.45 11.26 -16.53
CA PRO A 115 7.64 12.11 -17.71
C PRO A 115 7.16 11.42 -18.99
N GLN A 116 6.71 12.21 -19.96
CA GLN A 116 5.85 11.81 -21.10
C GLN A 116 6.41 10.74 -22.06
N HIS A 117 7.62 10.21 -21.86
CA HIS A 117 8.36 9.43 -22.87
C HIS A 117 8.74 7.99 -22.49
N HIS A 118 8.26 7.44 -21.37
CA HIS A 118 8.49 6.03 -21.00
C HIS A 118 7.16 5.29 -20.82
N SER A 119 6.63 4.78 -21.94
CA SER A 119 5.50 3.84 -21.93
C SER A 119 6.01 2.46 -21.58
N ARG A 120 5.91 2.04 -20.31
CA ARG A 120 5.90 0.62 -19.93
C ARG A 120 5.49 0.43 -18.46
N VAL A 121 4.51 -0.43 -18.22
CA VAL A 121 4.24 -1.04 -16.90
C VAL A 121 5.54 -1.62 -16.29
N LEU A 122 6.44 -2.12 -17.15
CA LEU A 122 7.78 -2.56 -16.77
C LEU A 122 8.64 -1.44 -16.16
N ASP A 123 8.61 -0.23 -16.72
CA ASP A 123 9.40 0.90 -16.20
C ASP A 123 8.86 1.33 -14.85
N TYR A 124 7.54 1.30 -14.64
CA TYR A 124 6.94 1.53 -13.32
C TYR A 124 7.38 0.49 -12.28
N LEU A 125 7.21 -0.80 -12.59
CA LEU A 125 7.56 -1.88 -11.66
C LEU A 125 9.05 -1.90 -11.30
N ASN A 126 9.92 -1.38 -12.18
CA ASN A 126 11.35 -1.27 -11.94
C ASN A 126 11.78 0.09 -11.36
N ALA A 127 11.04 1.17 -11.63
CA ALA A 127 11.35 2.52 -11.12
C ALA A 127 10.95 2.68 -9.65
N VAL A 128 10.00 1.88 -9.16
CA VAL A 128 9.68 1.83 -7.73
C VAL A 128 10.83 1.10 -7.01
N ALA A 129 11.79 1.89 -6.51
CA ALA A 129 12.86 1.39 -5.64
C ALA A 129 12.29 0.81 -4.33
N GLU A 130 11.11 1.27 -3.93
CA GLU A 130 10.46 0.89 -2.70
C GLU A 130 9.85 -0.54 -2.77
N PRO A 131 9.77 -1.28 -1.65
CA PRO A 131 9.23 -2.63 -1.65
C PRO A 131 7.72 -2.71 -1.93
N PHE A 132 6.95 -1.70 -1.53
CA PHE A 132 5.51 -1.64 -1.71
C PHE A 132 5.09 -0.56 -2.70
N PHE A 133 4.06 -0.83 -3.49
CA PHE A 133 3.43 0.13 -4.39
C PHE A 133 1.90 0.01 -4.30
N THR A 134 1.18 0.92 -4.96
CA THR A 134 -0.28 0.98 -4.84
C THR A 134 -0.98 0.56 -6.12
N ILE A 135 -2.05 -0.23 -5.97
CA ILE A 135 -3.06 -0.48 -7.00
C ILE A 135 -4.40 -0.03 -6.43
N ALA A 136 -5.03 0.91 -7.12
CA ALA A 136 -6.37 1.38 -6.78
C ALA A 136 -7.42 0.67 -7.64
N THR A 137 -8.52 0.33 -6.99
CA THR A 137 -9.67 -0.38 -7.60
C THR A 137 -10.91 0.53 -7.58
N SER A 138 -11.93 0.16 -8.36
CA SER A 138 -13.16 0.95 -8.52
C SER A 138 -14.11 0.90 -7.33
N ASP A 139 -13.96 -0.10 -6.46
CA ASP A 139 -14.69 -0.26 -5.20
C ASP A 139 -14.21 0.67 -4.07
N GLY A 140 -13.25 1.56 -4.36
CA GLY A 140 -12.82 2.58 -3.41
C GLY A 140 -11.80 2.10 -2.38
N VAL A 141 -11.13 0.97 -2.64
CA VAL A 141 -9.98 0.53 -1.83
C VAL A 141 -8.65 0.81 -2.54
N LEU A 142 -7.59 0.77 -1.74
CA LEU A 142 -6.21 0.86 -2.19
C LEU A 142 -5.47 -0.39 -1.71
N HIS A 143 -4.91 -1.15 -2.63
CA HIS A 143 -4.06 -2.29 -2.33
C HIS A 143 -2.60 -1.83 -2.33
N LEU A 144 -1.95 -1.96 -1.17
CA LEU A 144 -0.53 -1.76 -1.02
C LEU A 144 0.15 -3.11 -1.22
N VAL A 145 0.70 -3.30 -2.41
CA VAL A 145 1.21 -4.59 -2.89
C VAL A 145 2.71 -4.66 -2.66
N ASN A 146 3.17 -5.76 -2.06
CA ASN A 146 4.60 -6.05 -1.97
C ASN A 146 5.11 -6.61 -3.30
N ARG A 147 6.05 -5.89 -3.92
CA ARG A 147 6.64 -6.27 -5.20
C ARG A 147 7.30 -7.64 -5.19
N ALA A 148 7.83 -8.09 -4.06
CA ALA A 148 8.47 -9.41 -3.94
C ALA A 148 7.48 -10.58 -4.07
N HIS A 149 6.17 -10.33 -3.97
CA HIS A 149 5.11 -11.33 -4.12
C HIS A 149 4.36 -11.22 -5.45
N VAL A 150 4.78 -10.33 -6.35
CA VAL A 150 4.25 -10.24 -7.71
C VAL A 150 4.97 -11.26 -8.58
N LEU A 151 4.22 -12.16 -9.22
CA LEU A 151 4.75 -13.17 -10.13
C LEU A 151 4.97 -12.59 -11.53
N TYR A 152 3.95 -11.91 -12.06
CA TYR A 152 4.03 -11.13 -13.29
C TYR A 152 2.88 -10.10 -13.33
N ALA A 153 3.02 -9.10 -14.19
CA ALA A 153 1.99 -8.11 -14.47
C ALA A 153 1.70 -8.06 -15.97
N ARG A 154 0.46 -7.73 -16.32
CA ARG A 154 0.01 -7.52 -17.70
C ARG A 154 -0.63 -6.14 -17.81
N PRO A 155 -0.32 -5.34 -18.83
CA PRO A 155 -1.12 -4.16 -19.14
C PRO A 155 -2.53 -4.61 -19.54
N GLU A 156 -3.54 -3.87 -19.10
CA GLU A 156 -4.89 -3.97 -19.66
C GLU A 156 -5.02 -2.88 -20.75
N ASP A 157 -5.46 -3.28 -21.95
CA ASP A 157 -5.62 -2.41 -23.14
C ASP A 157 -6.75 -1.37 -22.97
#